data_AF-A0A350M7K8-F1
#
_entry.id   AF-A0A350M7K8-F1
#
_cell.length_a   1.000
_cell.length_b   1.000
_cell.length_c   1.000
_cell.angle_alpha   90.00
_cell.angle_beta   90.00
_cell.angle_gamma   90.00
#
_symmetry.space_group_name_H-M   'P 1'
#
loop_
_entity.id
_entity.type
_entity.pdbx_description
1 polymer ?
#
loop_
_entity_poly.entity_id
_entity_poly.type
_entity_poly.pdbx_seq_one_letter_code
_entity_poly.pdbx_strand_id
1 'polypeptide(L)' 'MAKYGKWIGGGLGWAFAGPLGGILGYAIGSMFDSASKAEYQRLYSDPSAR' A
#
# COMPACT_ATOMS: atom_id res chain seq x y z
N MET A 1 1.82 10.11 -4.95
CA MET A 1 2.27 9.81 -3.57
C MET A 1 1.51 8.61 -2.98
N ALA A 2 1.86 7.37 -3.36
CA ALA A 2 1.22 6.16 -2.82
C ALA A 2 1.58 5.85 -1.34
N LYS A 3 2.49 6.64 -0.75
CA LYS A 3 3.13 6.38 0.55
C LYS A 3 2.17 6.33 1.75
N TYR A 4 0.97 6.92 1.64
CA TYR A 4 0.04 7.05 2.76
C TYR A 4 -0.94 5.88 2.90
N GLY A 5 -1.17 5.08 1.85
CA GLY A 5 -2.15 3.99 1.87
C GLY A 5 -1.90 2.96 2.97
N LYS A 6 -0.64 2.60 3.20
CA LYS A 6 -0.24 1.66 4.28
C LYS A 6 -0.44 2.24 5.69
N TRP A 7 -0.18 3.54 5.87
CA TRP A 7 -0.29 4.22 7.17
C TRP A 7 -1.73 4.58 7.50
N ILE A 8 -2.54 4.90 6.49
CA ILE A 8 -3.99 5.07 6.61
C ILE A 8 -4.67 3.72 6.85
N GLY A 9 -4.29 2.66 6.12
CA GLY A 9 -4.79 1.31 6.38
C GLY A 9 -4.46 0.84 7.80
N GLY A 10 -3.23 1.06 8.26
CA GLY A 10 -2.83 0.73 9.64
C GLY A 10 -3.49 1.60 10.70
N GLY A 11 -3.57 2.92 10.51
CA GLY A 11 -4.20 3.84 11.47
C GLY A 11 -5.71 3.66 11.56
N LEU A 12 -6.38 3.44 10.42
CA LEU A 12 -7.81 3.15 10.36
C LEU A 12 -8.12 1.79 10.97
N GLY A 13 -7.37 0.74 10.61
CA GLY A 13 -7.51 -0.57 11.22
C GLY A 13 -7.33 -0.52 12.74
N TRP A 14 -6.41 0.32 13.22
CA TRP A 14 -6.21 0.52 14.65
C TRP A 14 -7.39 1.22 15.34
N ALA A 15 -7.96 2.25 14.72
CA ALA A 15 -9.11 2.97 15.27
C ALA A 15 -10.38 2.11 15.35
N PHE A 16 -10.57 1.16 14.42
CA PHE A 16 -11.77 0.32 14.35
C PHE A 16 -11.65 -1.02 15.09
N ALA A 17 -10.46 -1.62 15.11
CA ALA A 17 -10.24 -2.96 15.68
C ALA A 17 -9.01 -3.06 16.60
N GLY A 18 -8.49 -1.91 17.05
CA GLY A 18 -7.38 -1.83 18.00
C GLY A 18 -6.05 -2.31 17.42
N PRO A 19 -5.07 -2.66 18.28
CA PRO A 19 -3.72 -3.08 17.87
C PRO A 19 -3.70 -4.15 16.76
N LEU A 20 -4.61 -5.11 16.83
CA LEU A 20 -4.75 -6.19 15.84
C LEU A 20 -5.23 -5.67 14.48
N GLY A 21 -6.21 -4.77 14.49
CA GLY A 21 -6.68 -4.10 13.29
C GLY A 21 -5.60 -3.24 12.64
N GLY A 22 -4.71 -2.64 13.43
CA GLY A 22 -3.59 -1.87 12.88
C GLY A 22 -2.59 -2.70 12.09
N ILE A 23 -2.29 -3.92 12.56
CA ILE A 23 -1.41 -4.85 11.84
C ILE A 23 -2.09 -5.37 10.57
N LEU A 24 -3.36 -5.79 10.67
CA LEU A 24 -4.11 -6.30 9.52
C LEU A 24 -4.36 -5.21 8.47
N GLY A 25 -4.70 -4.00 8.92
CA GLY A 25 -4.90 -2.84 8.06
C GLY A 25 -3.61 -2.36 7.40
N TYR A 26 -2.45 -2.46 8.07
CA TYR A 26 -1.14 -2.21 7.46
C TYR A 26 -0.80 -3.27 6.42
N ALA A 27 -1.08 -4.55 6.70
CA ALA A 27 -0.85 -5.66 5.76
C ALA A 27 -1.69 -5.48 4.47
N ILE A 28 -2.98 -5.21 4.60
CA ILE A 28 -3.87 -4.93 3.47
C ILE A 28 -3.39 -3.66 2.74
N GLY A 29 -3.12 -2.56 3.46
CA GLY A 29 -2.63 -1.32 2.87
C GLY A 29 -1.28 -1.50 2.14
N SER A 30 -0.44 -2.43 2.57
CA SER A 30 0.83 -2.77 1.90
C SER A 30 0.65 -3.59 0.61
N MET A 31 -0.37 -4.44 0.53
CA MET A 31 -0.70 -5.17 -0.70
C MET A 31 -1.19 -4.20 -1.80
N PHE A 32 -2.04 -3.23 -1.42
CA PHE A 32 -2.50 -2.19 -2.35
C PHE A 32 -1.37 -1.23 -2.81
N ASP A 33 -0.45 -0.86 -1.91
CA ASP A 33 0.76 -0.08 -2.25
C ASP A 33 1.70 -0.86 -3.20
N SER A 34 1.79 -2.19 -3.03
CA SER A 34 2.61 -3.06 -3.88
C SER A 34 2.08 -3.18 -5.30
N ALA A 35 0.75 -3.27 -5.48
CA ALA A 35 0.13 -3.25 -6.81
C ALA A 35 0.43 -1.93 -7.56
N SER A 36 0.38 -0.80 -6.84
CA SER A 36 0.71 0.51 -7.41
C SER A 36 2.20 0.65 -7.75
N LYS A 37 3.08 0.06 -6.93
CA LYS A 37 4.53 0.00 -7.20
C LYS A 37 4.87 -0.90 -8.38
N ALA A 38 4.19 -2.02 -8.56
CA ALA A 38 4.42 -2.94 -9.66
C ALA A 38 4.16 -2.27 -11.02
N GLU A 39 3.09 -1.48 -11.12
CA GLU A 39 2.76 -0.66 -12.29
C GLU A 39 3.86 0.38 -12.58
N TYR A 40 4.25 1.15 -11.56
CA TYR A 40 5.31 2.15 -11.67
C TYR A 40 6.65 1.54 -12.07
N GLN A 41 6.97 0.38 -11.51
CA GLN A 41 8.21 -0.32 -11.79
C GLN A 41 8.18 -0.89 -13.21
N ARG A 42 7.04 -1.41 -13.69
CA ARG A 42 6.85 -1.83 -15.10
C ARG A 42 7.07 -0.67 -16.07
N LEU A 43 6.40 0.46 -15.85
CA LEU A 43 6.50 1.65 -16.70
C LEU A 43 7.92 2.26 -16.72
N TYR A 44 8.68 2.09 -15.62
CA TYR A 44 10.05 2.61 -15.54
C TYR A 44 11.11 1.62 -16.05
N SER A 45 10.89 0.31 -15.87
CA SER A 45 11.84 -0.76 -16.26
C SER A 45 11.70 -1.20 -17.71
N ASP A 46 10.61 -0.84 -18.40
CA ASP A 46 10.46 -1.05 -19.83
C ASP A 46 10.69 0.24 -20.64
N PRO A 47 11.90 0.47 -21.19
CA PRO A 47 12.18 1.63 -22.04
C PRO A 47 11.48 1.58 -23.41
N SER A 48 10.83 0.47 -23.79
CA SER A 48 10.12 0.32 -25.07
C SER A 48 8.66 0.75 -25.04
N ALA A 49 8.10 1.04 -23.85
CA ALA A 49 6.73 1.52 -23.67
C ALA A 49 6.59 3.06 -23.77
N ARG A 50 7.62 3.76 -24.25
CA ARG A 50 7.73 5.22 -24.37
C ARG A 50 7.56 5.68 -25.81
#